data_AF-A0A8I1APG7-F1
#
_entry.id   AF-A0A8I1APG7-F1
#
_cell.length_a   1.000
_cell.length_b   1.000
_cell.length_c   1.000
_cell.angle_alpha   90.00
_cell.angle_beta   90.00
_cell.angle_gamma   90.00
#
_symmetry.space_group_name_H-M   'P 1'
#
loop_
_entity.id
_entity.type
_entity.pdbx_description
1 polymer ?
#
loop_
_entity_poly.entity_id
_entity_poly.type
_entity_poly.pdbx_seq_one_letter_code
_entity_poly.pdbx_strand_id
1 'polypeptide(L)'
;MLERIVAKQAVGSVQGGNRDAWINPPFNAQITFPGTFSTAPIVVVTALQDPNDGSSYPDTFSVTVTQVTTTGFNVNITREDRVFPNYSGSDWGQNLYVSYIAEVPSQ
;
A
#
# COMPACT_ATOMS: atom_id res chain seq x y z
N MET A 1 9.08 -20.23 -17.98
CA MET A 1 10.07 -19.14 -17.75
C MET A 1 9.79 -18.60 -16.37
N LEU A 2 10.81 -18.29 -15.56
CA LEU A 2 10.58 -17.61 -14.28
C LEU A 2 10.23 -16.15 -14.58
N GLU A 3 9.10 -15.67 -14.08
CA GLU A 3 8.61 -14.31 -14.28
C GLU A 3 8.62 -13.57 -12.94
N ARG A 4 9.32 -12.44 -12.88
CA ARG A 4 9.45 -11.63 -11.65
C ARG A 4 9.45 -10.14 -11.97
N ILE A 5 8.73 -9.38 -11.14
CA ILE A 5 8.73 -7.92 -11.11
C ILE A 5 9.11 -7.46 -9.71
N VAL A 6 10.02 -6.48 -9.64
CA VAL A 6 10.31 -5.71 -8.44
C VAL A 6 10.08 -4.24 -8.80
N ALA A 7 9.11 -3.60 -8.16
CA ALA A 7 8.69 -2.26 -8.54
C ALA A 7 8.12 -1.48 -7.36
N LYS A 8 7.97 -0.17 -7.57
CA LYS A 8 7.26 0.73 -6.67
C LYS A 8 6.24 1.56 -7.44
N GLN A 9 5.11 1.88 -6.80
CA GLN A 9 4.06 2.71 -7.38
C GLN A 9 3.49 3.66 -6.32
N ALA A 10 3.24 4.91 -6.70
CA ALA A 10 2.57 5.87 -5.84
C ALA A 10 1.13 5.44 -5.59
N VAL A 11 0.66 5.53 -4.35
CA VAL A 11 -0.75 5.32 -3.97
C VAL A 11 -1.43 6.62 -3.51
N GLY A 12 -0.63 7.67 -3.26
CA GLY A 12 -1.11 9.00 -2.90
C GLY A 12 -1.29 9.17 -1.39
N SER A 13 -2.04 10.20 -1.02
CA SER A 13 -2.36 10.55 0.38
C SER A 13 -3.82 10.21 0.70
N VAL A 14 -4.10 9.89 1.95
CA VAL A 14 -5.46 9.88 2.49
C VAL A 14 -5.62 11.10 3.37
N GLN A 15 -6.55 11.98 3.01
CA GLN A 15 -6.93 13.11 3.86
C GLN A 15 -7.91 12.63 4.94
N GLY A 16 -7.65 13.01 6.19
CA GLY A 16 -8.59 12.78 7.28
C GLY A 16 -9.87 13.61 7.10
N GLY A 17 -11.00 13.05 7.53
CA GLY A 17 -12.28 13.77 7.60
C GLY A 17 -12.72 14.05 9.04
N ASN A 18 -13.90 14.65 9.23
CA ASN A 18 -14.62 14.76 10.52
C ASN A 18 -15.12 13.38 11.02
N ARG A 19 -14.33 12.32 10.84
CA ARG A 19 -14.69 10.97 11.26
C ARG A 19 -14.29 10.79 12.72
N ASP A 20 -15.12 10.07 13.45
CA ASP A 20 -14.80 9.65 14.81
C ASP A 20 -13.39 9.04 14.84
N ALA A 21 -12.56 9.50 15.78
CA ALA A 21 -11.15 9.10 15.91
C ALA A 21 -10.95 7.57 16.08
N TRP A 22 -12.03 6.82 16.31
CA TRP A 22 -12.05 5.39 16.51
C TRP A 22 -12.30 4.56 15.24
N ILE A 23 -12.63 5.18 14.10
CA ILE A 23 -12.88 4.47 12.84
C ILE A 23 -11.75 4.78 11.85
N ASN A 24 -10.84 3.82 11.66
CA ASN A 24 -9.81 3.88 10.63
C ASN A 24 -10.06 2.83 9.53
N PRO A 25 -10.90 3.14 8.51
CA PRO A 25 -11.14 2.20 7.43
C PRO A 25 -9.91 2.10 6.52
N PRO A 26 -9.62 0.90 5.97
CA PRO A 26 -8.51 0.75 5.06
C PRO A 26 -8.73 1.58 3.79
N PHE A 27 -7.67 2.25 3.35
CA PHE A 27 -7.58 2.79 2.00
C PHE A 27 -7.35 1.64 1.02
N ASN A 28 -8.12 1.58 -0.05
CA ASN A 28 -7.95 0.58 -1.10
C ASN A 28 -7.30 1.24 -2.33
N ALA A 29 -6.17 0.70 -2.77
CA ALA A 29 -5.49 1.12 -3.98
C ALA A 29 -5.39 -0.03 -4.97
N GLN A 30 -5.59 0.27 -6.25
CA GLN A 30 -5.33 -0.67 -7.33
C GLN A 30 -3.93 -0.42 -7.90
N ILE A 31 -3.12 -1.48 -7.95
CA ILE A 31 -1.74 -1.47 -8.44
C ILE A 31 -1.69 -2.20 -9.78
N THR A 32 -1.03 -1.59 -10.76
CA THR A 32 -0.87 -2.17 -12.10
C THR A 32 0.57 -2.61 -12.29
N PHE A 33 0.76 -3.84 -12.74
CA PHE A 33 2.09 -4.33 -13.07
C PHE A 33 2.59 -3.64 -14.36
N PRO A 34 3.89 -3.31 -14.46
CA PRO A 34 4.48 -2.76 -15.68
C PRO A 34 4.52 -3.77 -16.85
N GLY A 35 4.16 -5.03 -16.61
CA GLY A 35 4.01 -6.07 -17.61
C GLY A 35 2.98 -7.13 -17.17
N THR A 36 2.56 -7.98 -18.10
CA THR A 36 1.56 -9.03 -17.85
C THR A 36 2.25 -10.35 -17.54
N PHE A 37 1.85 -11.01 -16.45
CA PHE A 37 2.28 -12.36 -16.11
C PHE A 37 1.46 -13.43 -16.87
N SER A 38 2.04 -14.61 -17.08
CA SER A 38 1.34 -15.75 -17.69
C SER A 38 0.27 -16.37 -16.77
N THR A 39 0.46 -16.29 -15.46
CA THR A 39 -0.50 -16.69 -14.42
C THR A 39 -0.48 -15.67 -13.28
N ALA A 40 -1.48 -15.71 -12.39
CA ALA A 40 -1.49 -14.80 -11.24
C ALA A 40 -0.27 -15.07 -10.33
N PRO A 41 0.59 -14.06 -10.09
CA PRO A 41 1.80 -14.25 -9.27
C PRO A 41 1.48 -14.28 -7.76
N ILE A 42 2.46 -14.66 -6.96
CA ILE A 42 2.50 -14.32 -5.53
C ILE A 42 3.02 -12.89 -5.40
N VAL A 43 2.40 -12.10 -4.53
CA VAL A 43 2.77 -10.69 -4.31
C VAL A 43 3.08 -10.45 -2.84
N VAL A 44 4.24 -9.87 -2.57
CA VAL A 44 4.62 -9.31 -1.26
C VAL A 44 4.73 -7.81 -1.41
N VAL A 45 4.06 -7.06 -0.54
CA VAL A 45 3.99 -5.59 -0.60
C VAL A 45 4.35 -4.97 0.74
N THR A 46 4.93 -3.77 0.70
CA THR A 46 5.14 -2.91 1.86
C THR A 46 4.81 -1.47 1.49
N ALA A 47 4.27 -0.71 2.44
CA ALA A 47 4.09 0.73 2.29
C ALA A 47 5.43 1.45 2.50
N LEU A 48 5.67 2.49 1.71
CA LEU A 48 6.84 3.37 1.79
C LEU A 48 6.39 4.83 1.83
N GLN A 49 7.15 5.65 2.55
CA GLN A 49 7.06 7.11 2.42
C GLN A 49 7.36 7.54 0.98
N ASP A 50 6.77 8.65 0.54
CA ASP A 50 7.15 9.31 -0.72
C ASP A 50 8.67 9.62 -0.73
N PRO A 51 9.43 9.06 -1.69
CA PRO A 51 10.87 9.28 -1.75
C PRO A 51 11.27 10.74 -2.04
N ASN A 52 10.32 11.59 -2.43
CA ASN A 52 10.56 13.02 -2.67
C ASN A 52 10.19 13.90 -1.48
N ASP A 53 9.62 13.34 -0.41
CA ASP A 53 9.35 14.05 0.83
C ASP A 53 10.55 13.94 1.77
N GLY A 54 11.16 15.08 2.10
CA GLY A 54 12.32 15.16 2.99
C GLY A 54 11.99 15.11 4.48
N SER A 55 10.69 15.07 4.84
CA SER A 55 10.24 14.98 6.23
C SER A 55 10.49 13.58 6.80
N SER A 56 10.46 13.44 8.12
CA SER A 56 10.53 12.13 8.78
C SER A 56 9.22 11.88 9.51
N TYR A 57 8.48 10.86 9.07
CA TYR A 57 7.23 10.48 9.68
C TYR A 57 7.43 9.25 10.61
N PRO A 58 6.93 9.27 11.85
CA PRO A 58 6.99 8.12 12.77
C PRO A 58 5.88 7.08 12.48
N ASP A 59 5.25 7.16 11.32
CA ASP A 59 4.01 6.47 10.97
C ASP A 59 4.25 4.98 10.75
N THR A 60 3.25 4.16 11.08
CA THR A 60 3.26 2.72 10.82
C THR A 60 2.03 2.33 10.03
N PHE A 61 2.19 1.45 9.04
CA PHE A 61 1.09 1.02 8.17
C PHE A 61 1.02 -0.51 8.10
N SER A 62 -0.20 -1.04 8.23
CA SER A 62 -0.55 -2.40 7.83
C SER A 62 -0.95 -2.41 6.37
N VAL A 63 -0.58 -3.48 5.66
CA VAL A 63 -0.96 -3.69 4.27
C VAL A 63 -1.47 -5.11 4.04
N THR A 64 -2.50 -5.25 3.20
CA THR A 64 -3.01 -6.55 2.78
C THR A 64 -3.22 -6.56 1.28
N VAL A 65 -2.58 -7.50 0.59
CA VAL A 65 -2.80 -7.75 -0.84
C VAL A 65 -4.10 -8.52 -1.02
N THR A 66 -4.89 -8.11 -2.01
CA THR A 66 -6.16 -8.76 -2.41
C THR A 66 -6.29 -8.78 -3.93
N GLN A 67 -7.17 -9.65 -4.45
CA GLN A 67 -7.54 -9.67 -5.87
C GLN A 67 -6.35 -9.65 -6.85
N VAL A 68 -5.37 -10.53 -6.63
CA VAL A 68 -4.22 -10.66 -7.54
C VAL A 68 -4.67 -11.25 -8.88
N THR A 69 -4.26 -10.61 -9.96
CA THR A 69 -4.49 -11.02 -11.35
C THR A 69 -3.17 -11.05 -12.10
N THR A 70 -3.19 -11.36 -13.40
CA THR A 70 -1.99 -11.33 -14.26
C THR A 70 -1.48 -9.92 -14.55
N THR A 71 -2.29 -8.88 -14.35
CA THR A 71 -1.98 -7.49 -14.72
C THR A 71 -1.88 -6.55 -13.53
N GLY A 72 -2.22 -7.01 -12.32
CA GLY A 72 -2.16 -6.18 -11.12
C GLY A 72 -2.79 -6.85 -9.91
N PHE A 73 -2.93 -6.06 -8.85
CA PHE A 73 -3.54 -6.46 -7.59
C PHE A 73 -4.16 -5.26 -6.88
N ASN A 74 -4.98 -5.51 -5.87
CA ASN A 74 -5.45 -4.48 -4.94
C ASN A 74 -4.69 -4.56 -3.63
N VAL A 75 -4.46 -3.42 -2.98
CA VAL A 75 -3.86 -3.35 -1.65
C VAL A 75 -4.73 -2.51 -0.73
N ASN A 76 -5.05 -3.08 0.42
CA ASN A 76 -5.64 -2.36 1.55
C ASN A 76 -4.50 -1.82 2.41
N ILE A 77 -4.59 -0.56 2.81
CA ILE A 77 -3.60 0.13 3.63
C ILE A 77 -4.31 0.79 4.81
N THR A 78 -3.86 0.48 6.01
CA THR A 78 -4.36 1.09 7.25
C THR A 78 -3.18 1.65 8.03
N ARG A 79 -3.34 2.86 8.55
CA ARG A 79 -2.36 3.48 9.45
C ARG A 79 -2.59 2.96 10.88
N GLU A 80 -1.54 2.50 11.54
CA GLU A 80 -1.63 1.76 12.82
C GLU A 80 -1.08 2.53 14.02
N ASP A 81 -0.56 3.75 13.82
CA ASP A 81 0.00 4.52 14.92
C ASP A 81 -1.07 5.03 15.89
N ARG A 82 -0.60 5.31 17.12
CA ARG A 82 -1.42 5.44 18.32
C ARG A 82 -2.41 6.60 18.21
N VAL A 83 -3.70 6.28 18.34
CA VAL A 83 -4.80 7.25 18.52
C VAL A 83 -4.64 7.93 19.89
N PHE A 84 -3.98 9.09 19.94
CA PHE A 84 -4.15 10.03 21.07
C PHE A 84 -5.56 10.63 21.03
N PRO A 85 -6.08 11.18 22.14
CA PRO A 85 -7.45 11.73 22.20
C PRO A 85 -7.77 12.78 21.13
N ASN A 86 -6.76 13.44 20.56
CA ASN A 86 -6.87 14.44 19.51
C ASN A 86 -6.13 14.04 18.22
N TYR A 87 -5.84 12.75 18.04
CA TYR A 87 -5.14 12.22 16.88
C TYR A 87 -6.04 11.29 16.10
N SER A 88 -6.16 11.50 14.80
CA SER A 88 -6.92 10.63 13.92
C SER A 88 -5.96 9.85 13.03
N GLY A 89 -5.97 8.52 13.15
CA GLY A 89 -5.27 7.65 12.20
C GLY A 89 -5.87 7.65 10.79
N SER A 90 -6.93 8.44 10.55
CA SER A 90 -7.61 8.54 9.26
C SER A 90 -6.92 9.46 8.25
N ASP A 91 -5.98 10.30 8.69
CA ASP A 91 -5.11 11.09 7.82
C ASP A 91 -3.70 10.51 7.81
N TRP A 92 -3.03 10.59 6.68
CA TRP A 92 -1.63 10.21 6.56
C TRP A 92 -0.69 11.41 6.71
N GLY A 93 -1.13 12.62 6.36
CA GLY A 93 -0.26 13.80 6.37
C GLY A 93 0.96 13.69 5.44
N GLN A 94 1.00 12.66 4.60
CA GLN A 94 2.06 12.32 3.65
C GLN A 94 1.47 11.57 2.47
N ASN A 95 2.19 11.58 1.34
CA ASN A 95 1.96 10.65 0.25
C ASN A 95 2.66 9.33 0.54
N LEU A 96 2.01 8.21 0.18
CA LEU A 96 2.62 6.90 0.23
C LEU A 96 2.89 6.35 -1.17
N TYR A 97 3.91 5.50 -1.21
CA TYR A 97 4.17 4.53 -2.25
C TYR A 97 3.94 3.13 -1.70
N VAL A 98 3.76 2.17 -2.59
CA VAL A 98 3.98 0.76 -2.26
C VAL A 98 5.19 0.26 -3.01
N SER A 99 6.01 -0.55 -2.35
CA SER A 99 7.04 -1.38 -3.00
C SER A 99 6.61 -2.82 -2.94
N TYR A 100 6.76 -3.53 -4.05
CA TYR A 100 6.33 -4.92 -4.15
C TYR A 100 7.30 -5.80 -4.93
N ILE A 101 7.24 -7.08 -4.58
CA ILE A 101 7.80 -8.18 -5.36
C ILE A 101 6.61 -9.01 -5.84
N ALA A 102 6.52 -9.24 -7.14
CA ALA A 102 5.55 -10.14 -7.74
C ALA A 102 6.29 -11.22 -8.54
N GLU A 103 6.00 -12.48 -8.26
CA GLU A 103 6.69 -13.62 -8.87
C GLU A 103 5.73 -14.78 -9.14
N VAL A 104 5.83 -15.38 -10.33
CA VAL A 104 5.12 -16.62 -10.63
C VAL A 104 5.82 -17.76 -9.88
N PRO A 105 5.15 -18.46 -8.96
CA PRO A 105 5.77 -19.54 -8.20
C PRO A 105 6.23 -20.67 -9.11
N SER A 106 7.40 -21.24 -8.82
CA SER A 106 7.79 -22.52 -9.42
C SER A 106 6.79 -23.60 -9.02
N GLN A 107 6.40 -24.44 -9.98
CA GLN A 107 5.65 -25.67 -9.69
C GLN A 107 6.48 -26.63 -8.83
#